data_AF-A0A9D6PYW9-F1
#
_entry.id   AF-A0A9D6PYW9-F1
#
_cell.length_a   1.000
_cell.length_b   1.000
_cell.length_c   1.000
_cell.angle_alpha   90.00
_cell.angle_beta   90.00
_cell.angle_gamma   90.00
#
_symmetry.space_group_name_H-M   'P 1'
#
loop_
_entity.id
_entity.type
_entity.pdbx_description
1 polymer ?
#
loop_
_entity_poly.entity_id
_entity_poly.type
_entity_poly.pdbx_seq_one_letter_code
_entity_poly.pdbx_strand_id
1 'polypeptide(L)'
;MNHERLLTVFKTIGLALSLGASMTACGTGSVNWKEEVWLSDGKIIVVEREMIRARGGDEWASNRSGSKPKEYRLRFADPAGSGKEIEWRSTKIDSQTWPEIPLILDSELGKPIVFSSVFNVGGCNIYSKYHYQNGAWVEEKLPKEFEKRITNLLIFDDKNMQQFINLETKRKKNSDIRTQLFQQVGPTNPDCSHA
;
A
#
# COMPACT_ATOMS: atom_id res chain seq x y z
N MET A 1 -40.64 -7.04 45.06
CA MET A 1 -40.40 -8.06 44.02
C MET A 1 -39.32 -7.51 43.09
N ASN A 2 -38.10 -8.01 43.27
CA ASN A 2 -36.89 -8.12 42.42
C ASN A 2 -36.48 -6.90 41.55
N HIS A 3 -35.34 -6.22 41.76
CA HIS A 3 -33.94 -6.61 41.38
C HIS A 3 -33.90 -7.07 39.90
N GLU A 4 -33.17 -6.50 38.93
CA GLU A 4 -31.84 -5.86 38.88
C GLU A 4 -31.71 -4.96 37.61
N ARG A 5 -31.08 -3.78 37.69
CA ARG A 5 -29.77 -3.44 37.09
C ARG A 5 -29.34 -4.26 35.85
N LEU A 6 -29.09 -3.58 34.73
CA LEU A 6 -27.88 -3.82 33.94
C LEU A 6 -27.38 -2.53 33.27
N LEU A 7 -26.34 -1.96 33.87
CA LEU A 7 -25.54 -0.86 33.37
C LEU A 7 -24.58 -1.36 32.28
N THR A 8 -24.50 -0.59 31.20
CA THR A 8 -23.27 -0.03 30.63
C THR A 8 -22.00 -0.90 30.58
N VAL A 9 -21.73 -1.61 29.47
CA VAL A 9 -20.38 -2.08 29.06
C VAL A 9 -20.48 -2.41 27.55
N PHE A 10 -19.67 -1.99 26.57
CA PHE A 10 -18.23 -1.75 26.49
C PHE A 10 -17.92 -0.57 25.55
N LYS A 11 -17.46 0.55 26.10
CA LYS A 11 -16.62 1.52 25.37
C LYS A 11 -15.17 1.14 25.67
N THR A 12 -14.57 0.34 24.80
CA THR A 12 -13.13 0.06 24.84
C THR A 12 -12.58 0.30 23.44
N ILE A 13 -12.53 1.58 23.04
CA ILE A 13 -11.71 1.98 21.90
C ILE A 13 -10.29 2.00 22.44
N GLY A 14 -9.51 1.03 21.98
CA GLY A 14 -8.15 0.74 22.43
C GLY A 14 -7.26 1.98 22.42
N LEU A 15 -6.53 2.12 23.52
CA LEU A 15 -5.44 3.05 23.72
C LEU A 15 -4.35 2.76 22.68
N ALA A 16 -4.26 3.58 21.63
CA ALA A 16 -3.19 3.51 20.65
C ALA A 16 -1.89 4.06 21.29
N LEU A 17 -1.01 3.17 21.72
CA LEU A 17 0.37 3.47 22.06
C LEU A 17 1.14 3.84 20.79
N SER A 18 1.08 5.10 20.39
CA SER A 18 1.92 5.66 19.34
C SER A 18 3.34 5.86 19.87
N LEU A 19 4.19 4.84 19.73
CA LEU A 19 5.63 5.01 19.83
C LEU A 19 6.09 5.85 18.64
N GLY A 20 6.45 7.10 18.93
CA GLY A 20 6.98 8.06 17.97
C GLY A 20 8.39 7.66 17.55
N ALA A 21 8.52 7.14 16.34
CA ALA A 21 9.81 7.10 15.65
C ALA A 21 10.10 8.50 15.10
N SER A 22 11.06 9.18 15.71
CA SER A 22 11.64 10.44 15.22
C SER A 22 12.40 10.16 13.93
N MET A 23 11.90 10.65 12.79
CA MET A 23 12.63 10.58 11.52
C MET A 23 13.59 11.78 11.40
N THR A 24 14.88 11.49 11.44
CA THR A 24 15.97 12.41 11.13
C THR A 24 15.94 12.74 9.63
N ALA A 25 15.63 14.00 9.32
CA ALA A 25 15.63 14.53 7.96
C ALA A 25 17.07 14.84 7.50
N CYS A 26 17.73 13.85 6.88
CA CYS A 26 18.96 14.08 6.12
C CYS A 26 18.80 13.62 4.66
N GLY A 27 18.67 14.58 3.73
CA GLY A 27 19.38 14.55 2.45
C GLY A 27 18.79 13.80 1.24
N THR A 28 17.74 12.99 1.37
CA THR A 28 17.09 12.34 0.21
C THR A 28 15.59 12.61 0.21
N GLY A 29 15.02 13.02 -0.92
CA GLY A 29 13.63 13.45 -1.03
C GLY A 29 12.64 12.29 -0.91
N SER A 30 12.37 11.82 0.31
CA SER A 30 11.28 10.89 0.58
C SER A 30 10.00 11.61 0.99
N VAL A 31 8.86 10.98 0.69
CA VAL A 31 7.54 11.39 1.17
C VAL A 31 7.00 10.26 2.02
N ASN A 32 6.63 10.59 3.26
CA ASN A 32 6.15 9.61 4.24
C ASN A 32 4.76 10.01 4.72
N TRP A 33 3.88 9.02 4.85
CA TRP A 33 2.54 9.19 5.41
C TRP A 33 2.06 7.92 6.08
N LYS A 34 1.01 8.02 6.87
CA LYS A 34 0.28 6.88 7.43
C LYS A 34 -1.10 6.81 6.81
N GLU A 35 -1.60 5.60 6.60
CA GLU A 35 -2.98 5.40 6.13
C GLU A 35 -3.67 4.24 6.86
N GLU A 36 -4.97 4.40 7.12
CA GLU A 36 -5.81 3.30 7.58
C GLU A 36 -6.05 2.33 6.44
N VAL A 37 -5.94 1.03 6.66
CA VAL A 37 -6.22 -0.02 5.67
C VAL A 37 -7.26 -0.97 6.24
N TRP A 38 -8.33 -1.20 5.48
CA TRP A 38 -9.36 -2.16 5.82
C TRP A 38 -9.01 -3.51 5.17
N LEU A 39 -8.75 -4.51 6.00
CA LEU A 39 -8.40 -5.87 5.59
C LEU A 39 -9.66 -6.69 5.33
N SER A 40 -9.54 -7.74 4.52
CA SER A 40 -10.65 -8.66 4.21
C SER A 40 -11.18 -9.42 5.43
N ASP A 41 -10.35 -9.58 6.48
CA ASP A 41 -10.76 -10.16 7.77
C ASP A 41 -11.57 -9.19 8.66
N GLY A 42 -11.86 -7.98 8.15
CA GLY A 42 -12.68 -6.97 8.81
C GLY A 42 -11.89 -6.01 9.70
N LYS A 43 -10.59 -6.26 9.96
CA LYS A 43 -9.76 -5.37 10.78
C LYS A 43 -9.40 -4.09 10.03
N ILE A 44 -9.24 -3.02 10.79
CA ILE A 44 -8.62 -1.78 10.31
C ILE A 44 -7.25 -1.66 10.97
N ILE A 45 -6.22 -1.52 10.16
CA ILE A 45 -4.84 -1.30 10.63
C ILE A 45 -4.32 0.05 10.14
N VAL A 46 -3.26 0.55 10.76
CA VAL A 46 -2.52 1.71 10.25
C VAL A 46 -1.22 1.23 9.62
N VAL A 47 -0.96 1.66 8.39
CA VAL A 47 0.25 1.37 7.64
C VAL A 47 1.03 2.66 7.47
N GLU A 48 2.32 2.63 7.73
CA GLU A 48 3.24 3.69 7.32
C GLU A 48 3.74 3.40 5.91
N ARG A 49 3.73 4.43 5.06
CA ARG A 49 4.22 4.37 3.70
C ARG A 49 5.32 5.38 3.50
N GLU A 50 6.31 4.96 2.73
CA GLU A 50 7.44 5.78 2.33
C GLU A 50 7.61 5.64 0.81
N MET A 51 7.62 6.78 0.12
CA MET A 51 8.07 6.86 -1.27
C MET A 51 9.43 7.55 -1.28
N ILE A 52 10.47 6.80 -1.65
CA ILE A 52 11.81 7.35 -1.83
C ILE A 52 11.95 7.87 -3.24
N ARG A 53 12.45 9.08 -3.42
CA ARG A 53 12.75 9.65 -4.74
C ARG A 53 14.24 9.73 -5.00
N ALA A 54 14.63 9.41 -6.22
CA ALA A 54 15.96 9.71 -6.75
C ALA A 54 15.95 11.09 -7.41
N ARG A 55 17.05 11.83 -7.30
CA ARG A 55 17.32 13.01 -8.13
C ARG A 55 17.91 12.55 -9.48
N GLY A 56 17.58 13.27 -10.55
CA GLY A 56 18.00 12.96 -11.91
C GLY A 56 17.02 12.02 -12.62
N GLY A 57 16.53 12.46 -13.78
CA GLY A 57 15.96 11.58 -14.80
C GLY A 57 17.08 11.16 -15.74
N ASP A 58 16.90 10.03 -16.43
CA ASP A 58 17.62 9.72 -17.66
C ASP A 58 17.50 10.90 -18.65
N GLU A 59 18.51 11.09 -19.51
CA GLU A 59 18.62 12.26 -20.42
C GLU A 59 17.40 12.44 -21.35
N TRP A 60 16.48 11.48 -21.38
CA TRP A 60 15.25 11.45 -22.15
C TRP A 60 13.95 11.61 -21.32
N ALA A 61 14.04 11.68 -19.98
CA ALA A 61 12.88 11.86 -19.14
C ALA A 61 12.36 13.31 -19.22
N SER A 62 11.17 13.47 -19.80
CA SER A 62 10.38 14.72 -19.88
C SER A 62 9.95 15.30 -18.52
N ASN A 63 10.51 14.81 -17.41
CA ASN A 63 10.22 15.27 -16.07
C ASN A 63 11.12 16.46 -15.67
N ARG A 64 10.65 17.68 -15.98
CA ARG A 64 11.29 18.96 -15.57
C ARG A 64 11.50 19.12 -14.06
N SER A 65 10.90 18.28 -13.19
CA SER A 65 11.07 18.37 -11.74
C SER A 65 12.34 17.69 -11.20
N GLY A 66 13.07 16.95 -12.05
CA GLY A 66 14.37 16.37 -11.70
C GLY A 66 14.33 15.29 -10.62
N SER A 67 13.16 14.76 -10.24
CA SER A 67 13.04 13.63 -9.32
C SER A 67 12.02 12.59 -9.75
N LYS A 68 12.34 11.31 -9.57
CA LYS A 68 11.43 10.17 -9.81
C LYS A 68 11.38 9.24 -8.60
N PRO A 69 10.23 8.62 -8.28
CA PRO A 69 10.13 7.52 -7.34
C PRO A 69 11.15 6.44 -7.71
N LYS A 70 11.87 6.01 -6.69
CA LYS A 70 12.90 4.97 -6.75
C LYS A 70 12.41 3.71 -6.05
N GLU A 71 11.68 3.87 -4.95
CA GLU A 71 11.27 2.77 -4.08
C GLU A 71 10.00 3.14 -3.32
N TYR A 72 9.14 2.15 -3.12
CA TYR A 72 8.01 2.20 -2.20
C TYR A 72 8.26 1.26 -1.03
N ARG A 73 7.88 1.69 0.17
CA ARG A 73 7.87 0.85 1.38
C ARG A 73 6.52 0.90 2.06
N LEU A 74 6.13 -0.22 2.65
CA LEU A 74 5.01 -0.34 3.59
C LEU A 74 5.57 -0.87 4.91
N ARG A 75 5.24 -0.25 6.04
CA ARG A 75 5.55 -0.75 7.40
C ARG A 75 4.26 -0.84 8.20
N PHE A 76 4.03 -1.97 8.85
CA PHE A 76 2.84 -2.19 9.66
C PHE A 76 3.09 -3.25 10.73
N ALA A 77 2.34 -3.18 11.82
CA ALA A 77 2.35 -4.23 12.83
C ALA A 77 1.70 -5.50 12.28
N ASP A 78 2.27 -6.66 12.61
CA ASP A 78 1.74 -7.97 12.23
C ASP A 78 0.25 -8.10 12.58
N PRO A 79 -0.65 -8.29 11.58
CA PRO A 79 -2.09 -8.44 11.79
C PRO A 79 -2.48 -9.65 12.64
N ALA A 80 -1.57 -10.61 12.85
CA ALA A 80 -1.74 -11.73 13.77
C ALA A 80 -1.50 -11.36 15.24
N GLY A 81 -1.06 -10.12 15.53
CA GLY A 81 -0.93 -9.59 16.89
C GLY A 81 0.42 -9.88 17.56
N SER A 82 1.44 -10.34 16.82
CA SER A 82 2.77 -10.58 17.38
C SER A 82 3.51 -9.31 17.82
N GLY A 83 3.01 -8.14 17.44
CA GLY A 83 3.63 -6.84 17.71
C GLY A 83 4.90 -6.57 16.90
N LYS A 84 5.34 -7.53 16.08
CA LYS A 84 6.46 -7.34 15.15
C LYS A 84 6.05 -6.40 14.03
N GLU A 85 6.96 -5.50 13.68
CA GLU A 85 6.82 -4.71 12.47
C GLU A 85 7.20 -5.56 11.25
N ILE A 86 6.35 -5.49 10.22
CA ILE A 86 6.57 -6.13 8.93
C ILE A 86 6.78 -5.00 7.92
N GLU A 87 7.84 -5.14 7.12
CA GLU A 87 8.15 -4.18 6.06
C GLU A 87 8.12 -4.85 4.70
N TRP A 88 7.32 -4.32 3.78
CA TRP A 88 7.38 -4.63 2.35
C TRP A 88 8.13 -3.52 1.60
N ARG A 89 8.92 -3.91 0.59
CA ARG A 89 9.64 -2.98 -0.28
C ARG A 89 9.42 -3.36 -1.73
N SER A 90 9.30 -2.37 -2.60
CA SER A 90 9.34 -2.57 -4.05
C SER A 90 10.69 -3.16 -4.45
N THR A 91 10.67 -4.29 -5.14
CA THR A 91 11.85 -5.01 -5.65
C THR A 91 12.01 -4.86 -7.16
N LYS A 92 10.90 -4.68 -7.88
CA LYS A 92 10.90 -4.51 -9.34
C LYS A 92 11.13 -3.05 -9.70
N ILE A 93 12.30 -2.77 -10.27
CA ILE A 93 12.68 -1.48 -10.83
C ILE A 93 13.13 -1.75 -12.26
N ASP A 94 12.34 -1.36 -13.25
CA ASP A 94 12.86 -1.23 -14.61
C ASP A 94 13.62 0.11 -14.68
N SER A 95 14.82 0.12 -15.26
CA SER A 95 15.59 1.35 -15.48
C SER A 95 14.85 2.40 -16.32
N GLN A 96 13.93 1.96 -17.19
CA GLN A 96 13.10 2.76 -18.08
C GLN A 96 11.70 3.05 -17.50
N THR A 97 11.26 2.35 -16.45
CA THR A 97 9.94 2.55 -15.84
C THR A 97 10.01 3.04 -14.39
N TRP A 98 8.83 3.15 -13.78
CA TRP A 98 8.63 3.46 -12.37
C TRP A 98 8.79 2.17 -11.55
N PRO A 99 9.18 2.24 -10.26
CA PRO A 99 9.17 1.08 -9.38
C PRO A 99 7.75 0.52 -9.25
N GLU A 100 7.64 -0.77 -8.91
CA GLU A 100 6.33 -1.36 -8.60
C GLU A 100 5.61 -0.60 -7.48
N ILE A 101 4.31 -0.38 -7.68
CA ILE A 101 3.46 0.40 -6.79
C ILE A 101 2.59 -0.59 -6.00
N PRO A 102 2.62 -0.61 -4.65
CA PRO A 102 1.71 -1.44 -3.89
C PRO A 102 0.30 -0.83 -3.93
N LEU A 103 -0.67 -1.68 -4.23
CA LEU A 103 -2.08 -1.31 -4.43
C LEU A 103 -3.00 -1.95 -3.37
N ILE A 104 -2.66 -3.15 -2.89
CA ILE A 104 -3.43 -3.83 -1.85
C ILE A 104 -2.49 -4.33 -0.77
N LEU A 105 -2.88 -4.11 0.49
CA LEU A 105 -2.38 -4.85 1.64
C LEU A 105 -3.55 -5.59 2.28
N ASP A 106 -3.42 -6.91 2.45
CA ASP A 106 -4.49 -7.75 3.01
C ASP A 106 -3.90 -8.89 3.86
N SER A 107 -4.76 -9.78 4.35
CA SER A 107 -4.40 -10.97 5.12
C SER A 107 -5.10 -12.21 4.56
N GLU A 108 -4.33 -13.21 4.16
CA GLU A 108 -4.85 -14.52 3.75
C GLU A 108 -4.39 -15.59 4.75
N LEU A 109 -5.34 -16.28 5.39
CA LEU A 109 -5.06 -17.28 6.44
C LEU A 109 -4.16 -16.72 7.57
N GLY A 110 -4.35 -15.45 7.93
CA GLY A 110 -3.57 -14.76 8.95
C GLY A 110 -2.18 -14.31 8.51
N LYS A 111 -1.81 -14.48 7.23
CA LYS A 111 -0.53 -14.04 6.67
C LYS A 111 -0.72 -12.77 5.85
N PRO A 112 0.09 -11.73 6.05
CA PRO A 112 0.05 -10.54 5.22
C PRO A 112 0.33 -10.87 3.76
N ILE A 113 -0.42 -10.22 2.89
CA ILE A 113 -0.22 -10.26 1.45
C ILE A 113 -0.19 -8.85 0.88
N VAL A 114 0.60 -8.66 -0.18
CA VAL A 114 0.65 -7.40 -0.94
C VAL A 114 0.40 -7.69 -2.41
N PHE A 115 -0.51 -6.93 -3.03
CA PHE A 115 -0.53 -6.83 -4.48
C PHE A 115 0.14 -5.54 -4.92
N SER A 116 1.05 -5.65 -5.89
CA SER A 116 1.70 -4.52 -6.54
C SER A 116 1.39 -4.49 -8.04
N SER A 117 1.66 -3.36 -8.68
CA SER A 117 1.59 -3.21 -10.13
C SER A 117 2.88 -2.58 -10.66
N VAL A 118 3.39 -3.13 -11.75
CA VAL A 118 4.37 -2.47 -12.63
C VAL A 118 3.64 -2.01 -13.88
N PHE A 119 3.88 -0.75 -14.27
CA PHE A 119 3.36 -0.21 -15.52
C PHE A 119 4.30 -0.59 -16.67
N ASN A 120 3.81 -1.32 -17.67
CA ASN A 120 4.57 -1.65 -18.87
C ASN A 120 4.33 -0.61 -19.98
N VAL A 121 5.29 -0.48 -20.90
CA VAL A 121 5.33 0.45 -22.05
C VAL A 121 4.09 0.35 -22.97
N GLY A 122 3.28 -0.71 -22.86
CA GLY A 122 2.01 -0.88 -23.58
C GLY A 122 0.75 -0.36 -22.88
N GLY A 123 0.85 0.28 -21.71
CA GLY A 123 -0.32 0.70 -20.93
C GLY A 123 -0.98 -0.44 -20.12
N CYS A 124 -0.34 -1.61 -20.11
CA CYS A 124 -0.76 -2.76 -19.32
C CYS A 124 -0.17 -2.70 -17.91
N ASN A 125 -1.00 -3.04 -16.92
CA ASN A 125 -0.56 -3.28 -15.55
C ASN A 125 -0.16 -4.75 -15.39
N ILE A 126 1.08 -4.99 -14.99
CA ILE A 126 1.54 -6.32 -14.58
C ILE A 126 1.43 -6.39 -13.07
N TYR A 127 0.54 -7.24 -12.57
CA TYR A 127 0.33 -7.41 -11.15
C TYR A 127 1.22 -8.50 -10.58
N SER A 128 1.74 -8.28 -9.39
CA SER A 128 2.47 -9.27 -8.60
C SER A 128 1.77 -9.44 -7.26
N LYS A 129 1.74 -10.67 -6.74
CA LYS A 129 1.26 -10.97 -5.39
C LYS A 129 2.43 -11.41 -4.55
N TYR A 130 2.54 -10.89 -3.33
CA TYR A 130 3.57 -11.28 -2.37
C TYR A 130 2.92 -11.83 -1.12
N HIS A 131 3.49 -12.90 -0.58
CA HIS A 131 3.13 -13.47 0.72
C HIS A 131 4.26 -13.26 1.71
N TYR A 132 3.92 -12.85 2.93
CA TYR A 132 4.89 -12.83 4.01
C TYR A 132 4.96 -14.20 4.69
N GLN A 133 6.12 -14.86 4.62
CA GLN A 133 6.35 -16.16 5.24
C GLN A 133 7.78 -16.29 5.75
N ASN A 134 7.93 -16.85 6.95
CA ASN A 134 9.22 -17.11 7.58
C ASN A 134 10.14 -15.88 7.65
N GLY A 135 9.57 -14.69 7.84
CA GLY A 135 10.32 -13.44 7.94
C GLY A 135 10.64 -12.77 6.60
N ALA A 136 10.20 -13.31 5.47
CA ALA A 136 10.50 -12.80 4.13
C ALA A 136 9.25 -12.68 3.25
N TRP A 137 9.32 -11.75 2.29
CA TRP A 137 8.33 -11.66 1.21
C TRP A 137 8.70 -12.62 0.09
N VAL A 138 7.73 -13.41 -0.34
CA VAL A 138 7.87 -14.33 -1.47
C VAL A 138 6.84 -13.97 -2.51
N GLU A 139 7.31 -13.73 -3.74
CA GLU A 139 6.43 -13.48 -4.88
C GLU A 139 5.71 -14.76 -5.30
N GLU A 140 4.40 -14.65 -5.49
CA GLU A 140 3.54 -15.67 -6.08
C GLU A 140 3.18 -15.24 -7.50
N LYS A 141 3.43 -16.13 -8.46
CA LYS A 141 3.02 -15.93 -9.84
C LYS A 141 1.51 -16.01 -9.92
N LEU A 142 0.88 -14.90 -10.30
CA LEU A 142 -0.56 -14.86 -10.53
C LEU A 142 -0.94 -15.64 -11.80
N PRO A 143 -2.06 -16.37 -11.79
CA PRO A 143 -2.61 -16.98 -13.01
C PRO A 143 -3.06 -15.90 -13.99
N LYS A 144 -3.24 -16.27 -15.27
CA LYS A 144 -3.70 -15.34 -16.32
C LYS A 144 -5.00 -14.66 -15.95
N GLU A 145 -5.92 -15.42 -15.36
CA GLU A 145 -7.19 -14.95 -14.83
C GLU A 145 -7.17 -15.13 -13.31
N PHE A 146 -7.45 -14.07 -12.57
CA PHE A 146 -7.62 -14.10 -11.12
C PHE A 146 -8.71 -13.11 -10.70
N GLU A 147 -9.23 -13.30 -9.48
CA GLU A 147 -10.29 -12.47 -8.94
C GLU A 147 -9.87 -10.99 -8.89
N LYS A 148 -10.73 -10.12 -9.40
CA LYS A 148 -10.53 -8.67 -9.32
C LYS A 148 -10.71 -8.21 -7.89
N ARG A 149 -9.76 -7.42 -7.39
CA ARG A 149 -9.81 -6.83 -6.04
C ARG A 149 -9.74 -5.32 -6.12
N ILE A 150 -10.46 -4.65 -5.20
CA ILE A 150 -10.44 -3.20 -5.10
C ILE A 150 -9.15 -2.78 -4.37
N THR A 151 -8.46 -1.79 -4.90
CA THR A 151 -7.29 -1.18 -4.26
C THR A 151 -7.69 -0.58 -2.93
N ASN A 152 -7.02 -1.03 -1.86
CA ASN A 152 -7.26 -0.55 -0.50
C ASN A 152 -6.10 0.30 0.04
N LEU A 153 -5.11 0.63 -0.80
CA LEU A 153 -4.06 1.61 -0.50
C LEU A 153 -4.30 2.91 -1.29
N LEU A 154 -3.74 4.02 -0.82
CA LEU A 154 -3.76 5.27 -1.57
C LEU A 154 -2.92 5.14 -2.85
N ILE A 155 -3.50 5.49 -4.00
CA ILE A 155 -2.90 5.24 -5.32
C ILE A 155 -1.81 6.26 -5.67
N PHE A 156 -2.09 7.55 -5.46
CA PHE A 156 -1.15 8.62 -5.75
C PHE A 156 -0.89 9.47 -4.52
N ASP A 157 0.37 9.86 -4.35
CA ASP A 157 0.73 10.93 -3.46
C ASP A 157 0.34 12.28 -4.10
N ASP A 158 0.05 13.27 -3.27
CA ASP A 158 -0.14 14.64 -3.71
C ASP A 158 0.95 15.54 -3.11
N LYS A 159 1.11 16.73 -3.70
CA LYS A 159 2.11 17.71 -3.23
C LYS A 159 1.87 18.16 -1.78
N ASN A 160 0.67 17.95 -1.25
CA ASN A 160 0.23 18.38 0.08
C ASN A 160 -0.15 17.16 0.93
N MET A 161 0.71 16.13 0.87
CA MET A 161 0.39 14.83 1.46
C MET A 161 0.14 15.01 2.96
N GLN A 162 -1.06 14.63 3.41
CA GLN A 162 -1.36 14.63 4.83
C GLN A 162 -0.55 13.53 5.49
N GLN A 163 -0.06 13.80 6.71
CA GLN A 163 0.69 12.80 7.47
C GLN A 163 -0.14 11.57 7.82
N PHE A 164 -1.47 11.70 7.89
CA PHE A 164 -2.40 10.61 8.16
C PHE A 164 -3.60 10.68 7.22
N ILE A 165 -3.94 9.56 6.60
CA ILE A 165 -5.05 9.40 5.67
C ILE A 165 -6.01 8.34 6.21
N ASN A 166 -7.20 8.76 6.64
CA ASN A 166 -8.25 7.83 7.06
C ASN A 166 -8.98 7.17 5.87
N LEU A 167 -9.80 6.15 6.15
CA LEU A 167 -10.52 5.39 5.13
C LEU A 167 -11.41 6.28 4.24
N GLU A 168 -12.10 7.25 4.82
CA GLU A 168 -13.00 8.15 4.08
C GLU A 168 -12.24 9.05 3.10
N THR A 169 -11.19 9.72 3.59
CA THR A 169 -10.32 10.59 2.80
C THR A 169 -9.68 9.80 1.66
N LYS A 170 -9.21 8.58 1.95
CA LYS A 170 -8.65 7.68 0.94
C LYS A 170 -9.68 7.31 -0.14
N ARG A 171 -10.89 6.90 0.25
CA ARG A 171 -11.96 6.56 -0.71
C ARG A 171 -12.25 7.74 -1.65
N LYS A 172 -12.34 8.95 -1.11
CA LYS A 172 -12.54 10.17 -1.91
C LYS A 172 -11.37 10.46 -2.87
N LYS A 173 -10.14 10.26 -2.43
CA LYS A 173 -8.94 10.44 -3.28
C LYS A 173 -8.86 9.38 -4.37
N ASN A 174 -9.14 8.12 -4.04
CA ASN A 174 -9.14 7.00 -4.97
C ASN A 174 -10.36 6.97 -5.91
N SER A 175 -11.37 7.83 -5.72
CA SER A 175 -12.48 7.98 -6.68
C SER A 175 -12.19 8.99 -7.81
N ASP A 176 -11.03 9.65 -7.79
CA ASP A 176 -10.62 10.60 -8.83
C ASP A 176 -10.40 9.90 -10.18
N ILE A 177 -10.84 10.49 -11.29
CA ILE A 177 -10.72 9.91 -12.64
C ILE A 177 -9.29 9.51 -13.00
N ARG A 178 -8.28 10.24 -12.49
CA ARG A 178 -6.86 9.95 -12.72
C ARG A 178 -6.42 8.60 -12.14
N THR A 179 -7.14 8.10 -11.14
CA THR A 179 -6.84 6.85 -10.44
C THR A 179 -7.54 5.63 -11.04
N GLN A 180 -8.41 5.81 -12.03
CA GLN A 180 -9.30 4.75 -12.53
C GLN A 180 -8.57 3.46 -12.94
N LEU A 181 -7.38 3.58 -13.54
CA LEU A 181 -6.55 2.44 -13.95
C LEU A 181 -5.99 1.61 -12.79
N PHE A 182 -5.98 2.16 -11.57
CA PHE A 182 -5.43 1.54 -10.36
C PHE A 182 -6.50 1.28 -9.29
N GLN A 183 -7.77 1.57 -9.56
CA GLN A 183 -8.87 1.31 -8.61
C GLN A 183 -9.09 -0.18 -8.38
N GLN A 184 -8.69 -1.01 -9.36
CA GLN A 184 -8.80 -2.47 -9.29
C GLN A 184 -7.49 -3.14 -9.68
N VAL A 185 -7.18 -4.21 -8.96
CA VAL A 185 -6.12 -5.17 -9.25
C VAL A 185 -6.78 -6.39 -9.87
N GLY A 186 -6.37 -6.78 -11.07
CA GLY A 186 -7.02 -7.86 -11.79
C GLY A 186 -6.72 -7.85 -13.28
N PRO A 187 -7.08 -8.92 -14.01
CA PRO A 187 -6.96 -8.95 -15.47
C PRO A 187 -7.77 -7.79 -16.07
N THR A 188 -7.08 -6.84 -16.71
CA THR A 188 -7.69 -5.65 -17.32
C THR A 188 -7.87 -5.79 -18.82
N ASN A 189 -7.13 -6.69 -19.48
CA ASN A 189 -7.28 -6.98 -20.90
C ASN A 189 -6.65 -8.35 -21.26
N PRO A 190 -7.37 -9.28 -21.95
CA PRO A 190 -6.80 -10.55 -22.40
C PRO A 190 -5.56 -10.40 -23.30
N ASP A 191 -5.40 -9.23 -23.95
CA ASP A 191 -4.28 -8.91 -24.85
C ASP A 191 -3.01 -8.44 -24.11
N CYS A 192 -3.09 -8.21 -22.78
CA CYS A 192 -1.93 -7.85 -21.94
C CYS A 192 -1.12 -9.06 -21.46
N SER A 193 -1.36 -10.27 -21.99
CA SER A 193 -0.48 -11.41 -21.76
C SER A 193 0.84 -11.18 -22.48
N HIS A 194 1.97 -11.40 -21.79
CA HIS A 194 3.37 -11.33 -22.26
C HIS A 194 4.16 -10.11 -21.73
N ALA A 195 4.75 -10.30 -20.56
CA ALA A 195 6.17 -10.03 -20.31
C ALA A 195 6.74 -11.24 -19.56
#